data_AF-A0A1I3LH77-F1
#
_entry.id   AF-A0A1I3LH77-F1
#
_cell.length_a   1.000
_cell.length_b   1.000
_cell.length_c   1.000
_cell.angle_alpha   90.00
_cell.angle_beta   90.00
_cell.angle_gamma   90.00
#
_symmetry.space_group_name_H-M   'P 1'
#
loop_
_entity.id
_entity.type
_entity.pdbx_description
1 polymer ?
#
loop_
_entity_poly.entity_id
_entity_poly.type
_entity_poly.pdbx_seq_one_letter_code
_entity_poly.pdbx_strand_id
1 'polypeptide(L)'
;MLQTTKDLIQLFHSQDANTPDYQVVRAYVRFIERYGSVADVEPLFDLYLEDPTDLRRQYLLEPIRIHGDDTMAEKMFQACFEDGQLKEEMYGGIFHCLGYLGYEPVKPILYQLLEQGGHALGLDECLGLLHFSCEGYEEKIAQEIRNCLGKNLFPEFVPSLLCKVPDPALIDEVYESGGYWASTDCNGGMVLGIALCGEKERNRFKSILWDERWEAESSSTGTRTWAFVGMQHQQITFRELFEDIKEAQKQGCSQRELKHRLYVLLSMLEMKIFYDYRPLKFGKSPDESYQDIYLSLFDWSTPHKDDSIIGWISDYIEDRDYIQREFYQLRDHLELKLEQEVMWKYLRT
;
A
#
# COMPACT_ATOMS: atom_id res chain seq x y z
N MET A 1 -9.75 7.63 -24.46
CA MET A 1 -8.44 8.23 -24.13
C MET A 1 -8.60 9.68 -23.69
N LEU A 2 -8.16 9.96 -22.47
CA LEU A 2 -8.06 11.24 -21.81
C LEU A 2 -6.99 12.13 -22.46
N GLN A 3 -7.15 13.44 -22.35
CA GLN A 3 -6.09 14.38 -22.75
C GLN A 3 -4.83 14.21 -21.88
N THR A 4 -5.02 13.96 -20.58
CA THR A 4 -3.96 13.66 -19.60
C THR A 4 -3.02 12.54 -20.06
N THR A 5 -3.56 11.48 -20.69
CA THR A 5 -2.77 10.38 -21.25
C THR A 5 -1.87 10.84 -22.39
N LYS A 6 -2.39 11.67 -23.30
CA LYS A 6 -1.62 12.23 -24.43
C LYS A 6 -0.51 13.15 -23.93
N ASP A 7 -0.82 13.99 -22.96
CA ASP A 7 0.14 14.93 -22.38
C ASP A 7 1.27 14.18 -21.68
N LEU A 8 0.97 13.07 -20.98
CA LEU A 8 2.00 12.21 -20.38
C LEU A 8 2.91 11.58 -21.44
N ILE A 9 2.36 11.06 -22.54
CA ILE A 9 3.16 10.49 -23.63
C ILE A 9 4.07 11.56 -24.24
N GLN A 10 3.51 12.74 -24.51
CA GLN A 10 4.27 13.88 -25.04
C GLN A 10 5.40 14.30 -24.07
N LEU A 11 5.15 14.24 -22.77
CA LEU A 11 6.14 14.54 -21.73
C LEU A 11 7.34 13.56 -21.77
N PHE A 12 7.11 12.29 -22.08
CA PHE A 12 8.20 11.32 -22.28
C PHE A 12 8.94 11.51 -23.61
N HIS A 13 8.25 11.98 -24.65
CA HIS A 13 8.83 12.19 -25.98
C HIS A 13 9.42 13.59 -26.20
N SER A 14 9.23 14.54 -25.28
CA SER A 14 9.80 15.87 -25.42
C SER A 14 11.33 15.83 -25.38
N GLN A 15 11.96 16.34 -26.44
CA GLN A 15 13.43 16.32 -26.64
C GLN A 15 14.20 17.33 -25.78
N ASP A 16 13.53 18.10 -24.92
CA ASP A 16 14.24 18.96 -23.97
C ASP A 16 15.00 18.07 -22.99
N ALA A 17 16.31 18.31 -22.86
CA ALA A 17 17.29 17.47 -22.17
C ALA A 17 17.03 17.21 -20.66
N ASN A 18 15.88 17.64 -20.15
CA ASN A 18 15.39 17.30 -18.83
C ASN A 18 14.38 16.16 -18.93
N THR A 19 14.86 14.98 -18.60
CA THR A 19 14.08 13.89 -18.00
C THR A 19 12.87 14.43 -17.21
N PRO A 20 11.63 13.97 -17.48
CA PRO A 20 10.48 14.45 -16.76
C PRO A 20 10.59 14.15 -15.27
N ASP A 21 10.21 15.13 -14.46
CA ASP A 21 10.23 15.02 -13.00
C ASP A 21 9.29 13.88 -12.54
N TYR A 22 9.78 13.07 -11.61
CA TYR A 22 9.08 11.87 -11.16
C TYR A 22 7.74 12.17 -10.47
N GLN A 23 7.61 13.31 -9.76
CA GLN A 23 6.35 13.70 -9.14
C GLN A 23 5.34 14.14 -10.19
N VAL A 24 5.82 14.78 -11.28
CA VAL A 24 4.97 15.12 -12.42
C VAL A 24 4.44 13.84 -13.06
N VAL A 25 5.31 12.89 -13.44
CA VAL A 25 4.88 11.59 -14.02
C VAL A 25 3.86 10.91 -13.12
N ARG A 26 4.13 10.83 -11.82
CA ARG A 26 3.25 10.18 -10.86
C ARG A 26 1.88 10.84 -10.74
N ALA A 27 1.79 12.17 -10.86
CA ALA A 27 0.52 12.89 -10.85
C ALA A 27 -0.35 12.50 -12.06
N TYR A 28 0.23 12.39 -13.26
CA TYR A 28 -0.46 11.90 -14.45
C TYR A 28 -0.91 10.44 -14.29
N VAL A 29 0.01 9.57 -13.86
CA VAL A 29 -0.23 8.13 -13.65
C VAL A 29 -1.41 7.91 -12.70
N ARG A 30 -1.45 8.57 -11.55
CA ARG A 30 -2.55 8.45 -10.57
C ARG A 30 -3.89 8.94 -11.10
N PHE A 31 -3.87 10.00 -11.92
CA PHE A 31 -5.09 10.48 -12.55
C PHE A 31 -5.63 9.42 -13.53
N ILE A 32 -4.76 8.83 -14.35
CA ILE A 32 -5.13 7.79 -15.32
C ILE A 32 -5.53 6.49 -14.62
N GLU A 33 -4.86 6.11 -13.53
CA GLU A 33 -5.25 4.96 -12.70
C GLU A 33 -6.69 5.11 -12.21
N ARG A 34 -7.09 6.30 -11.77
CA ARG A 34 -8.41 6.54 -11.19
C ARG A 34 -9.52 6.80 -12.20
N TYR A 35 -9.20 7.42 -13.33
CA TYR A 35 -10.20 7.93 -14.30
C TYR A 35 -10.03 7.41 -15.73
N GLY A 36 -8.96 6.67 -15.99
CA GLY A 36 -8.66 6.10 -17.29
C GLY A 36 -9.48 4.87 -17.62
N SER A 37 -9.09 4.24 -18.71
CA SER A 37 -9.72 3.07 -19.31
C SER A 37 -8.67 2.25 -20.08
N VAL A 38 -9.08 1.12 -20.65
CA VAL A 38 -8.24 0.33 -21.58
C VAL A 38 -7.65 1.22 -22.68
N ALA A 39 -8.45 2.12 -23.27
CA ALA A 39 -8.03 3.04 -24.33
C ALA A 39 -6.99 4.09 -23.88
N ASP A 40 -6.74 4.22 -22.57
CA ASP A 40 -5.70 5.06 -22.01
C ASP A 40 -4.42 4.26 -21.75
N VAL A 41 -4.55 3.01 -21.29
CA VAL A 41 -3.39 2.19 -20.94
C VAL A 41 -2.76 1.48 -22.13
N GLU A 42 -3.49 1.26 -23.24
CA GLU A 42 -2.92 0.76 -24.49
C GLU A 42 -1.69 1.57 -24.96
N PRO A 43 -1.81 2.91 -25.19
CA PRO A 43 -0.67 3.69 -25.63
C PRO A 43 0.38 3.93 -24.52
N LEU A 44 0.00 3.86 -23.23
CA LEU A 44 0.99 3.87 -22.14
C LEU A 44 1.79 2.58 -22.07
N PHE A 45 1.18 1.46 -22.44
CA PHE A 45 1.87 0.17 -22.54
C PHE A 45 2.84 0.17 -23.71
N ASP A 46 2.43 0.71 -24.87
CA ASP A 46 3.34 0.93 -26.00
C ASP A 46 4.53 1.79 -25.58
N LEU A 47 4.27 2.90 -24.86
CA LEU A 47 5.30 3.75 -24.29
C LEU A 47 6.20 2.97 -23.32
N TYR A 48 5.66 2.16 -22.42
CA TYR A 48 6.48 1.32 -21.53
C TYR A 48 7.43 0.39 -22.33
N LEU A 49 6.93 -0.24 -23.39
CA LEU A 49 7.70 -1.18 -24.20
C LEU A 49 8.82 -0.56 -25.04
N GLU A 50 8.83 0.76 -25.27
CA GLU A 50 9.96 1.38 -25.97
C GLU A 50 11.26 1.32 -25.15
N ASP A 51 11.16 1.33 -23.81
CA ASP A 51 12.31 1.28 -22.90
C ASP A 51 11.92 0.73 -21.50
N PRO A 52 11.66 -0.59 -21.38
CA PRO A 52 11.16 -1.20 -20.13
C PRO A 52 12.19 -1.22 -18.99
N THR A 53 13.45 -0.84 -19.25
CA THR A 53 14.51 -0.69 -18.24
C THR A 53 14.65 0.76 -17.72
N ASP A 54 13.81 1.70 -18.19
CA ASP A 54 13.71 3.03 -17.61
C ASP A 54 12.90 2.99 -16.29
N LEU A 55 13.55 3.39 -15.19
CA LEU A 55 12.94 3.47 -13.86
C LEU A 55 11.65 4.31 -13.85
N ARG A 56 11.57 5.38 -14.65
CA ARG A 56 10.39 6.25 -14.71
C ARG A 56 9.22 5.59 -15.42
N ARG A 57 9.50 4.70 -16.38
CA ARG A 57 8.47 3.96 -17.09
C ARG A 57 7.88 2.84 -16.23
N GLN A 58 8.54 2.44 -15.13
CA GLN A 58 7.96 1.51 -14.15
C GLN A 58 6.66 2.04 -13.53
N TYR A 59 6.51 3.36 -13.39
CA TYR A 59 5.24 3.95 -12.90
C TYR A 59 4.07 3.70 -13.85
N LEU A 60 4.32 3.45 -15.14
CA LEU A 60 3.26 3.13 -16.10
C LEU A 60 2.61 1.76 -15.80
N LEU A 61 3.32 0.87 -15.10
CA LEU A 61 2.76 -0.41 -14.67
C LEU A 61 1.56 -0.24 -13.72
N GLU A 62 1.46 0.86 -12.97
CA GLU A 62 0.33 1.08 -12.05
C GLU A 62 -1.03 1.14 -12.79
N PRO A 63 -1.27 2.06 -13.74
CA PRO A 63 -2.52 2.10 -14.49
C PRO A 63 -2.69 0.86 -15.38
N ILE A 64 -1.60 0.30 -15.93
CA ILE A 64 -1.65 -0.94 -16.72
C ILE A 64 -2.18 -2.11 -15.87
N ARG A 65 -1.79 -2.24 -14.59
CA ARG A 65 -2.37 -3.27 -13.70
C ARG A 65 -3.87 -3.10 -13.50
N ILE A 66 -4.35 -1.86 -13.38
CA ILE A 66 -5.75 -1.58 -13.07
C ILE A 66 -6.66 -1.75 -14.30
N HIS A 67 -6.23 -1.27 -15.47
CA HIS A 67 -7.06 -1.19 -16.68
C HIS A 67 -6.61 -2.11 -17.82
N GLY A 68 -5.47 -2.77 -17.69
CA GLY A 68 -4.93 -3.66 -18.71
C GLY A 68 -5.73 -4.95 -18.87
N ASP A 69 -5.46 -5.65 -19.96
CA ASP A 69 -6.13 -6.91 -20.32
C ASP A 69 -5.13 -8.05 -20.56
N ASP A 70 -5.68 -9.24 -20.85
CA ASP A 70 -4.89 -10.44 -21.10
C ASP A 70 -3.94 -10.29 -22.30
N THR A 71 -4.32 -9.48 -23.30
CA THR A 71 -3.49 -9.23 -24.49
C THR A 71 -2.24 -8.42 -24.12
N MET A 72 -2.37 -7.41 -23.26
CA MET A 72 -1.23 -6.66 -22.73
C MET A 72 -0.33 -7.55 -21.87
N ALA A 73 -0.91 -8.41 -21.04
CA ALA A 73 -0.14 -9.33 -20.21
C ALA A 73 0.70 -10.30 -21.07
N GLU A 74 0.12 -10.86 -22.13
CA GLU A 74 0.84 -11.72 -23.07
C GLU A 74 1.99 -10.98 -23.76
N LYS A 75 1.74 -9.77 -24.28
CA LYS A 75 2.77 -8.95 -24.91
C LYS A 75 3.88 -8.57 -23.94
N MET A 76 3.55 -8.23 -22.70
CA MET A 76 4.52 -7.89 -21.66
C MET A 76 5.40 -9.10 -21.36
N PHE A 77 4.80 -10.28 -21.22
CA PHE A 77 5.53 -11.52 -21.03
C PHE A 77 6.50 -11.80 -22.19
N GLN A 78 6.05 -11.70 -23.44
CA GLN A 78 6.89 -11.91 -24.62
C GLN A 78 8.04 -10.89 -24.73
N ALA A 79 7.79 -9.63 -24.33
CA ALA A 79 8.79 -8.58 -24.39
C ALA A 79 9.85 -8.69 -23.29
N CYS A 80 9.45 -9.10 -22.08
CA CYS A 80 10.29 -9.01 -20.89
C CYS A 80 10.91 -10.35 -20.46
N PHE A 81 10.43 -11.49 -20.96
CA PHE A 81 10.95 -12.81 -20.59
C PHE A 81 11.69 -13.48 -21.74
N GLU A 82 12.70 -14.29 -21.40
CA GLU A 82 13.45 -15.14 -22.31
C GLU A 82 13.82 -16.44 -21.57
N ASP A 83 13.66 -17.59 -22.23
CA ASP A 83 13.97 -18.92 -21.67
C ASP A 83 13.39 -19.20 -20.27
N GLY A 84 12.18 -18.69 -20.00
CA GLY A 84 11.48 -18.87 -18.71
C GLY A 84 12.05 -18.02 -17.57
N GLN A 85 12.85 -17.00 -17.88
CA GLN A 85 13.39 -16.05 -16.92
C GLN A 85 13.05 -14.62 -17.34
N LEU A 86 12.97 -13.73 -16.35
CA LEU A 86 12.93 -12.30 -16.62
C LEU A 86 14.28 -11.90 -17.23
N LYS A 87 14.27 -11.15 -18.34
CA LYS A 87 15.50 -10.69 -19.00
C LYS A 87 16.36 -9.88 -18.02
N GLU A 88 17.67 -9.93 -18.24
CA GLU A 88 18.64 -9.12 -17.48
C GLU A 88 18.26 -7.63 -17.53
N GLU A 89 18.51 -6.89 -16.45
CA GLU A 89 18.21 -5.46 -16.28
C GLU A 89 16.71 -5.08 -16.20
N MET A 90 15.79 -6.01 -16.40
CA MET A 90 14.36 -5.76 -16.20
C MET A 90 14.01 -5.68 -14.70
N TYR A 91 13.04 -4.84 -14.37
CA TYR A 91 12.57 -4.67 -12.99
C TYR A 91 11.52 -5.70 -12.59
N GLY A 92 11.54 -6.08 -11.29
CA GLY A 92 10.62 -7.04 -10.70
C GLY A 92 9.15 -6.68 -10.80
N GLY A 93 8.80 -5.38 -10.93
CA GLY A 93 7.43 -4.88 -11.02
C GLY A 93 6.56 -5.55 -12.10
N ILE A 94 7.20 -6.17 -13.10
CA ILE A 94 6.56 -7.00 -14.11
C ILE A 94 5.89 -8.24 -13.50
N PHE A 95 6.51 -8.91 -12.51
CA PHE A 95 5.92 -10.04 -11.81
C PHE A 95 4.64 -9.65 -11.07
N HIS A 96 4.68 -8.52 -10.36
CA HIS A 96 3.48 -7.98 -9.71
C HIS A 96 2.41 -7.66 -10.74
N CYS A 97 2.79 -7.04 -11.86
CA CYS A 97 1.85 -6.68 -12.91
C CYS A 97 1.13 -7.89 -13.53
N LEU A 98 1.90 -8.89 -13.95
CA LEU A 98 1.36 -10.12 -14.53
C LEU A 98 0.52 -10.92 -13.53
N GLY A 99 0.93 -10.97 -12.26
CA GLY A 99 0.14 -11.58 -11.20
C GLY A 99 -1.19 -10.84 -10.99
N TYR A 100 -1.17 -9.51 -10.96
CA TYR A 100 -2.36 -8.68 -10.78
C TYR A 100 -3.38 -8.87 -11.92
N LEU A 101 -2.88 -8.95 -13.16
CA LEU A 101 -3.70 -9.23 -14.34
C LEU A 101 -4.21 -10.68 -14.38
N GLY A 102 -3.60 -11.59 -13.60
CA GLY A 102 -4.00 -13.01 -13.55
C GLY A 102 -3.43 -13.84 -14.69
N TYR A 103 -2.29 -13.43 -15.26
CA TYR A 103 -1.69 -14.07 -16.41
C TYR A 103 -1.03 -15.40 -16.03
N GLU A 104 -1.79 -16.50 -16.13
CA GLU A 104 -1.37 -17.86 -15.72
C GLU A 104 0.02 -18.31 -16.21
N PRO A 105 0.51 -17.97 -17.43
CA PRO A 105 1.83 -18.41 -17.87
C PRO A 105 3.02 -17.92 -17.03
N VAL A 106 2.87 -16.86 -16.21
CA VAL A 106 3.94 -16.42 -15.29
C VAL A 106 4.06 -17.30 -14.05
N LYS A 107 3.00 -18.03 -13.71
CA LYS A 107 2.88 -18.78 -12.45
C LYS A 107 3.96 -19.86 -12.26
N PRO A 108 4.33 -20.69 -13.26
CA PRO A 108 5.43 -21.64 -13.09
C PRO A 108 6.77 -20.97 -12.77
N ILE A 109 7.01 -19.76 -13.29
CA ILE A 109 8.24 -18.99 -13.02
C ILE A 109 8.24 -18.50 -11.58
N LEU A 110 7.13 -17.92 -11.11
CA LEU A 110 6.97 -17.51 -9.72
C LEU A 110 7.13 -18.68 -8.74
N TYR A 111 6.65 -19.87 -9.10
CA TYR A 111 6.83 -21.07 -8.27
C TYR A 111 8.26 -21.57 -8.28
N GLN A 112 8.96 -21.47 -9.41
CA GLN A 112 10.38 -21.77 -9.46
C GLN A 112 11.20 -20.81 -8.57
N LEU A 113 10.84 -19.52 -8.53
CA LEU A 113 11.46 -18.54 -7.62
C LEU A 113 11.15 -18.86 -6.16
N LEU A 114 9.91 -19.27 -5.86
CA LEU A 114 9.54 -19.75 -4.53
C LEU A 114 10.36 -20.98 -4.11
N GLU A 115 10.58 -21.93 -5.01
CA GLU A 115 11.41 -23.11 -4.75
C GLU A 115 12.87 -22.74 -4.45
N GLN A 116 13.43 -21.80 -5.21
CA GLN A 116 14.78 -21.26 -4.97
C GLN A 116 14.88 -20.58 -3.59
N GLY A 117 13.84 -19.87 -3.17
CA GLY A 117 13.73 -19.21 -1.87
C GLY A 117 14.74 -18.07 -1.69
N GLY A 118 14.84 -17.57 -0.46
CA GLY A 118 15.81 -16.52 -0.10
C GLY A 118 15.68 -15.26 -0.96
N HIS A 119 16.79 -14.77 -1.51
CA HIS A 119 16.85 -13.52 -2.29
C HIS A 119 16.15 -13.59 -3.65
N ALA A 120 15.67 -14.76 -4.09
CA ALA A 120 14.85 -14.88 -5.29
C ALA A 120 13.42 -14.34 -5.09
N LEU A 121 13.00 -14.11 -3.84
CA LEU A 121 11.67 -13.59 -3.49
C LEU A 121 11.78 -12.15 -2.98
N GLY A 122 11.64 -11.20 -3.89
CA GLY A 122 11.50 -9.79 -3.57
C GLY A 122 10.05 -9.39 -3.32
N LEU A 123 9.83 -8.08 -3.25
CA LEU A 123 8.50 -7.48 -3.10
C LEU A 123 7.57 -7.91 -4.23
N ASP A 124 7.97 -7.70 -5.48
CA ASP A 124 7.09 -7.86 -6.64
C ASP A 124 6.75 -9.33 -6.91
N GLU A 125 7.68 -10.26 -6.66
CA GLU A 125 7.45 -11.70 -6.76
C GLU A 125 6.43 -12.15 -5.72
N CYS A 126 6.56 -11.69 -4.48
CA CYS A 126 5.62 -12.00 -3.41
C CYS A 126 4.23 -11.42 -3.72
N LEU A 127 4.14 -10.16 -4.17
CA LEU A 127 2.88 -9.58 -4.60
C LEU A 127 2.26 -10.36 -5.76
N GLY A 128 3.05 -10.75 -6.76
CA GLY A 128 2.58 -11.60 -7.86
C GLY A 128 2.00 -12.93 -7.38
N LEU A 129 2.70 -13.62 -6.47
CA LEU A 129 2.24 -14.88 -5.85
C LEU A 129 0.94 -14.72 -5.06
N LEU A 130 0.70 -13.56 -4.42
CA LEU A 130 -0.54 -13.31 -3.68
C LEU A 130 -1.80 -13.41 -4.56
N HIS A 131 -1.67 -13.16 -5.88
CA HIS A 131 -2.79 -13.23 -6.82
C HIS A 131 -3.10 -14.65 -7.32
N PHE A 132 -2.22 -15.63 -7.09
CA PHE A 132 -2.42 -17.01 -7.51
C PHE A 132 -2.74 -17.95 -6.34
N SER A 133 -3.32 -19.12 -6.64
CA SER A 133 -3.49 -20.19 -5.65
C SER A 133 -2.16 -20.91 -5.43
N CYS A 134 -1.62 -20.87 -4.21
CA CYS A 134 -0.39 -21.56 -3.83
C CYS A 134 -0.64 -22.98 -3.29
N GLU A 135 -1.70 -23.64 -3.73
CA GLU A 135 -2.01 -25.03 -3.34
C GLU A 135 -0.83 -25.96 -3.67
N GLY A 136 -0.41 -26.75 -2.69
CA GLY A 136 0.74 -27.65 -2.78
C GLY A 136 2.09 -27.01 -2.42
N TYR A 137 2.13 -25.70 -2.16
CA TYR A 137 3.34 -24.97 -1.75
C TYR A 137 3.29 -24.48 -0.29
N GLU A 138 2.27 -24.86 0.48
CA GLU A 138 2.04 -24.37 1.84
C GLU A 138 3.23 -24.66 2.77
N GLU A 139 3.77 -25.87 2.73
CA GLU A 139 4.94 -26.25 3.54
C GLU A 139 6.20 -25.46 3.14
N LYS A 140 6.40 -25.25 1.84
CA LYS A 140 7.53 -24.47 1.31
C LYS A 140 7.43 -23.01 1.73
N ILE A 141 6.26 -22.40 1.59
CA ILE A 141 6.01 -21.03 2.05
C ILE A 141 6.23 -20.93 3.56
N ALA A 142 5.68 -21.85 4.35
CA ALA A 142 5.87 -21.86 5.80
C ALA A 142 7.35 -21.96 6.17
N GLN A 143 8.14 -22.78 5.46
CA GLN A 143 9.57 -22.90 5.68
C GLN A 143 10.32 -21.60 5.34
N GLU A 144 10.00 -20.94 4.22
CA GLU A 144 10.62 -19.67 3.84
C GLU A 144 10.25 -18.54 4.83
N ILE A 145 9.02 -18.52 5.34
CA ILE A 145 8.61 -17.59 6.40
C ILE A 145 9.42 -17.86 7.68
N ARG A 146 9.51 -19.11 8.13
CA ARG A 146 10.31 -19.47 9.31
C ARG A 146 11.79 -19.14 9.15
N ASN A 147 12.32 -19.23 7.92
CA ASN A 147 13.68 -18.80 7.61
C ASN A 147 13.88 -17.29 7.78
N CYS A 148 12.83 -16.48 7.81
CA CYS A 148 12.90 -15.04 8.06
C CYS A 148 12.89 -14.70 9.56
N LEU A 149 12.27 -15.54 10.39
CA LEU A 149 12.01 -15.23 11.80
C LEU A 149 13.30 -15.19 12.63
N GLY A 150 13.34 -14.26 13.59
CA GLY A 150 14.49 -14.10 14.49
C GLY A 150 15.77 -13.56 13.83
N LYS A 151 15.68 -13.01 12.61
CA LYS A 151 16.80 -12.41 11.88
C LYS A 151 16.65 -10.91 11.72
N ASN A 152 17.78 -10.21 11.75
CA ASN A 152 17.82 -8.76 11.49
C ASN A 152 17.72 -8.43 10.00
N LEU A 153 18.17 -9.33 9.12
CA LEU A 153 18.10 -9.16 7.67
C LEU A 153 17.58 -10.44 7.04
N PHE A 154 16.53 -10.31 6.24
CA PHE A 154 15.88 -11.39 5.51
C PHE A 154 15.14 -10.82 4.29
N PRO A 155 14.66 -11.66 3.36
CA PRO A 155 13.76 -11.23 2.30
C PRO A 155 12.44 -10.71 2.90
N GLU A 156 12.39 -9.40 3.12
CA GLU A 156 11.36 -8.70 3.91
C GLU A 156 9.92 -9.12 3.56
N PHE A 157 9.68 -9.40 2.29
CA PHE A 157 8.33 -9.58 1.76
C PHE A 157 7.82 -11.01 1.75
N VAL A 158 8.68 -12.00 2.00
CA VAL A 158 8.26 -13.42 2.09
C VAL A 158 7.13 -13.64 3.13
N PRO A 159 7.18 -13.04 4.33
CA PRO A 159 6.08 -13.11 5.30
C PRO A 159 4.71 -12.63 4.79
N SER A 160 4.62 -11.86 3.70
CA SER A 160 3.33 -11.46 3.13
C SER A 160 2.51 -12.65 2.64
N LEU A 161 3.18 -13.76 2.30
CA LEU A 161 2.56 -15.01 1.85
C LEU A 161 1.92 -15.82 3.00
N LEU A 162 1.98 -15.33 4.25
CA LEU A 162 1.43 -16.01 5.42
C LEU A 162 -0.04 -16.43 5.24
N CYS A 163 -0.84 -15.63 4.54
CA CYS A 163 -2.25 -15.94 4.26
C CYS A 163 -2.46 -17.17 3.36
N LYS A 164 -1.40 -17.67 2.71
CA LYS A 164 -1.40 -18.89 1.90
C LYS A 164 -1.13 -20.15 2.73
N VAL A 165 -0.78 -20.01 4.00
CA VAL A 165 -0.45 -21.14 4.89
C VAL A 165 -1.56 -21.32 5.94
N PRO A 166 -2.24 -22.49 5.99
CA PRO A 166 -3.28 -22.76 6.97
C PRO A 166 -2.69 -23.20 8.33
N ASP A 167 -1.73 -22.46 8.86
CA ASP A 167 -1.04 -22.73 10.13
C ASP A 167 -1.21 -21.54 11.11
N PRO A 168 -2.16 -21.61 12.06
CA PRO A 168 -2.35 -20.55 13.04
C PRO A 168 -1.14 -20.28 13.92
N ALA A 169 -0.32 -21.30 14.21
CA ALA A 169 0.86 -21.13 15.06
C ALA A 169 1.91 -20.26 14.36
N LEU A 170 2.04 -20.39 13.05
CA LEU A 170 2.94 -19.53 12.26
C LEU A 170 2.55 -18.04 12.33
N ILE A 171 1.24 -17.73 12.48
CA ILE A 171 0.78 -16.34 12.66
C ILE A 171 1.27 -15.79 14.01
N ASP A 172 1.24 -16.61 15.06
CA ASP A 172 1.79 -16.25 16.37
C ASP A 172 3.30 -16.03 16.28
N GLU A 173 4.03 -16.95 15.63
CA GLU A 173 5.48 -16.85 15.42
C GLU A 173 5.87 -15.55 14.66
N VAL A 174 5.13 -15.19 13.60
CA VAL A 174 5.37 -13.96 12.82
C VAL A 174 5.07 -12.71 13.65
N TYR A 175 3.97 -12.70 14.40
CA TYR A 175 3.62 -11.58 15.27
C TYR A 175 4.66 -11.37 16.37
N GLU A 176 5.13 -12.43 17.01
CA GLU A 176 6.20 -12.33 18.00
C GLU A 176 7.52 -11.86 17.37
N SER A 177 7.87 -12.34 16.16
CA SER A 177 9.10 -11.91 15.50
C SER A 177 9.12 -10.42 15.17
N GLY A 178 8.02 -9.87 14.64
CA GLY A 178 7.95 -8.45 14.26
C GLY A 178 8.03 -7.49 15.45
N GLY A 179 7.47 -7.87 16.61
CA GLY A 179 7.48 -7.03 17.81
C GLY A 179 8.78 -7.04 18.62
N TYR A 180 9.75 -7.91 18.31
CA TYR A 180 10.94 -8.10 19.15
C TYR A 180 12.26 -8.29 18.41
N TRP A 181 12.25 -8.85 17.18
CA TRP A 181 13.46 -9.39 16.56
C TRP A 181 13.72 -8.90 15.15
N ALA A 182 12.68 -8.65 14.36
CA ALA A 182 12.85 -8.12 13.02
C ALA A 182 13.48 -6.72 13.09
N SER A 183 14.38 -6.42 12.14
CA SER A 183 14.79 -5.03 11.93
C SER A 183 13.55 -4.21 11.60
N THR A 184 13.51 -2.97 12.07
CA THR A 184 12.41 -2.04 11.78
C THR A 184 12.22 -1.85 10.27
N ASP A 185 13.30 -1.97 9.50
CA ASP A 185 13.36 -1.95 8.02
C ASP A 185 12.88 -3.25 7.33
N CYS A 186 12.34 -4.24 8.04
CA CYS A 186 11.92 -5.52 7.46
C CYS A 186 10.52 -5.98 7.92
N ASN A 187 9.67 -5.07 8.38
CA ASN A 187 8.35 -5.42 8.92
C ASN A 187 7.22 -5.37 7.88
N GLY A 188 7.42 -4.78 6.69
CA GLY A 188 6.36 -4.56 5.71
C GLY A 188 5.63 -5.84 5.30
N GLY A 189 6.39 -6.89 5.00
CA GLY A 189 5.82 -8.20 4.65
C GLY A 189 5.08 -8.86 5.80
N MET A 190 5.55 -8.74 7.04
CA MET A 190 4.90 -9.32 8.23
C MET A 190 3.56 -8.63 8.52
N VAL A 191 3.56 -7.29 8.48
CA VAL A 191 2.36 -6.48 8.66
C VAL A 191 1.30 -6.83 7.61
N LEU A 192 1.69 -6.90 6.34
CA LEU A 192 0.78 -7.31 5.27
C LEU A 192 0.29 -8.75 5.46
N GLY A 193 1.19 -9.70 5.74
CA GLY A 193 0.86 -11.11 5.92
C GLY A 193 -0.21 -11.34 6.99
N ILE A 194 -0.03 -10.73 8.17
CA ILE A 194 -1.02 -10.81 9.26
C ILE A 194 -2.33 -10.16 8.85
N ALA A 195 -2.28 -9.01 8.17
CA ALA A 195 -3.49 -8.35 7.68
C ALA A 195 -4.27 -9.21 6.67
N LEU A 196 -3.61 -10.09 5.91
CA LEU A 196 -4.24 -10.95 4.91
C LEU A 196 -4.79 -12.28 5.48
N CYS A 197 -4.52 -12.62 6.75
CA CYS A 197 -5.00 -13.86 7.39
C CYS A 197 -6.50 -13.85 7.75
N GLY A 198 -7.25 -12.83 7.31
CA GLY A 198 -8.69 -12.70 7.46
C GLY A 198 -9.14 -11.91 8.70
N GLU A 199 -10.46 -11.74 8.84
CA GLU A 199 -11.09 -10.87 9.85
C GLU A 199 -10.81 -11.29 11.30
N LYS A 200 -10.53 -12.59 11.53
CA LYS A 200 -10.18 -13.09 12.88
C LYS A 200 -8.91 -12.45 13.44
N GLU A 201 -7.99 -12.02 12.56
CA GLU A 201 -6.73 -11.38 12.96
C GLU A 201 -6.86 -9.85 13.07
N ARG A 202 -8.06 -9.27 12.86
CA ARG A 202 -8.28 -7.82 12.90
C ARG A 202 -7.80 -7.17 14.19
N ASN A 203 -8.10 -7.77 15.34
CA ASN A 203 -7.66 -7.24 16.63
C ASN A 203 -6.14 -7.32 16.79
N ARG A 204 -5.51 -8.40 16.32
CA ARG A 204 -4.06 -8.55 16.33
C ARG A 204 -3.41 -7.50 15.43
N PHE A 205 -3.97 -7.26 14.24
CA PHE A 205 -3.53 -6.21 13.34
C PHE A 205 -3.69 -4.81 13.97
N LYS A 206 -4.78 -4.52 14.68
CA LYS A 206 -4.91 -3.27 15.44
C LYS A 206 -3.82 -3.12 16.51
N SER A 207 -3.44 -4.21 17.19
CA SER A 207 -2.30 -4.18 18.13
C SER A 207 -0.98 -3.82 17.46
N ILE A 208 -0.74 -4.26 16.22
CA ILE A 208 0.44 -3.87 15.42
C ILE A 208 0.48 -2.35 15.23
N LEU A 209 -0.66 -1.73 14.87
CA LEU A 209 -0.72 -0.28 14.69
C LEU A 209 -0.35 0.48 15.97
N TRP A 210 -0.72 -0.04 17.14
CA TRP A 210 -0.56 0.66 18.42
C TRP A 210 0.74 0.37 19.16
N ASP A 211 1.53 -0.58 18.68
CA ASP A 211 2.79 -0.96 19.29
C ASP A 211 3.96 -0.29 18.56
N GLU A 212 4.63 0.63 19.25
CA GLU A 212 5.77 1.42 18.74
C GLU A 212 6.87 0.58 18.08
N ARG A 213 7.02 -0.69 18.49
CA ARG A 213 8.07 -1.58 17.98
C ARG A 213 7.84 -2.00 16.52
N TRP A 214 6.61 -1.88 16.04
CA TRP A 214 6.27 -2.18 14.65
C TRP A 214 6.49 -1.00 13.72
N GLU A 215 6.65 0.22 14.24
CA GLU A 215 6.85 1.46 13.46
C GLU A 215 5.84 1.63 12.32
N ALA A 216 4.55 1.38 12.60
CA ALA A 216 3.46 1.43 11.62
C ALA A 216 3.26 2.82 10.98
N GLU A 217 3.82 3.87 11.58
CA GLU A 217 3.84 5.26 11.14
C GLU A 217 5.07 5.60 10.27
N SER A 218 6.14 4.79 10.32
CA SER A 218 7.43 5.16 9.76
C SER A 218 7.45 5.11 8.23
N SER A 219 7.89 6.22 7.63
CA SER A 219 8.16 6.32 6.19
C SER A 219 9.50 5.72 5.79
N SER A 220 10.48 5.76 6.70
CA SER A 220 11.86 5.37 6.43
C SER A 220 11.99 3.86 6.20
N THR A 221 11.20 3.08 6.95
CA THR A 221 11.14 1.62 6.86
C THR A 221 10.19 1.12 5.76
N GLY A 222 9.34 2.01 5.21
CA GLY A 222 8.27 1.64 4.29
C GLY A 222 7.06 0.96 4.93
N THR A 223 7.13 0.59 6.23
CA THR A 223 6.07 -0.13 6.96
C THR A 223 4.73 0.59 6.92
N ARG A 224 4.71 1.93 6.96
CA ARG A 224 3.45 2.71 6.86
C ARG A 224 2.62 2.40 5.62
N THR A 225 3.28 2.07 4.50
CA THR A 225 2.57 1.72 3.26
C THR A 225 1.77 0.44 3.45
N TRP A 226 2.38 -0.56 4.08
CA TRP A 226 1.79 -1.88 4.29
C TRP A 226 0.82 -1.90 5.46
N ALA A 227 1.04 -1.08 6.48
CA ALA A 227 0.05 -0.79 7.51
C ALA A 227 -1.22 -0.17 6.90
N PHE A 228 -1.08 0.79 5.97
CA PHE A 228 -2.23 1.37 5.29
C PHE A 228 -2.97 0.35 4.41
N VAL A 229 -2.25 -0.45 3.62
CA VAL A 229 -2.85 -1.54 2.82
C VAL A 229 -3.53 -2.57 3.71
N GLY A 230 -2.92 -2.93 4.85
CA GLY A 230 -3.50 -3.84 5.82
C GLY A 230 -4.76 -3.28 6.48
N MET A 231 -4.74 -1.99 6.85
CA MET A 231 -5.91 -1.27 7.38
C MET A 231 -7.07 -1.32 6.38
N GLN A 232 -6.76 -1.15 5.09
CA GLN A 232 -7.77 -1.25 4.05
C GLN A 232 -8.39 -2.66 4.02
N HIS A 233 -7.55 -3.69 3.92
CA HIS A 233 -7.99 -5.08 3.86
C HIS A 233 -8.82 -5.50 5.09
N GLN A 234 -8.42 -5.05 6.27
CA GLN A 234 -9.10 -5.30 7.54
C GLN A 234 -10.33 -4.39 7.79
N GLN A 235 -10.67 -3.54 6.81
CA GLN A 235 -11.81 -2.63 6.85
C GLN A 235 -11.81 -1.75 8.10
N ILE A 236 -10.62 -1.32 8.53
CA ILE A 236 -10.47 -0.41 9.66
C ILE A 236 -10.60 1.03 9.13
N THR A 237 -11.48 1.79 9.77
CA THR A 237 -11.81 3.17 9.37
C THR A 237 -11.02 4.19 10.18
N PHE A 238 -10.87 5.41 9.65
CA PHE A 238 -10.25 6.52 10.36
C PHE A 238 -11.04 6.91 11.61
N ARG A 239 -12.38 6.83 11.53
CA ARG A 239 -13.25 7.01 12.71
C ARG A 239 -12.89 6.05 13.83
N GLU A 240 -12.78 4.76 13.54
CA GLU A 240 -12.44 3.74 14.54
C GLU A 240 -11.06 3.98 15.16
N LEU A 241 -10.05 4.34 14.36
CA LEU A 241 -8.73 4.67 14.88
C LEU A 241 -8.77 5.84 15.87
N PHE A 242 -9.55 6.89 15.57
CA PHE A 242 -9.69 8.02 16.48
C PHE A 242 -10.51 7.67 17.73
N GLU A 243 -11.52 6.80 17.61
CA GLU A 243 -12.25 6.27 18.76
C GLU A 243 -11.36 5.45 19.69
N ASP A 244 -10.46 4.61 19.15
CA ASP A 244 -9.45 3.88 19.93
C ASP A 244 -8.54 4.83 20.72
N ILE A 245 -8.11 5.95 20.10
CA ILE A 245 -7.26 6.95 20.76
C ILE A 245 -8.00 7.61 21.93
N LYS A 246 -9.26 8.01 21.70
CA LYS A 246 -10.11 8.59 22.76
C LYS A 246 -10.33 7.60 23.90
N GLU A 247 -10.51 6.32 23.59
CA GLU A 247 -10.70 5.28 24.60
C GLU A 247 -9.43 5.02 25.40
N ALA A 248 -8.27 4.92 24.73
CA ALA A 248 -6.97 4.78 25.39
C ALA A 248 -6.70 5.95 26.36
N GLN A 249 -7.05 7.18 25.98
CA GLN A 249 -6.93 8.34 26.86
C GLN A 249 -7.80 8.23 28.11
N LYS A 250 -9.07 7.79 27.97
CA LYS A 250 -9.95 7.57 29.13
C LYS A 250 -9.44 6.47 30.06
N GLN A 251 -8.75 5.48 29.51
CA GLN A 251 -8.12 4.39 30.26
C GLN A 251 -6.80 4.80 30.93
N GLY A 252 -6.35 6.05 30.74
CA GLY A 252 -5.16 6.58 31.40
C GLY A 252 -3.84 6.18 30.73
N CYS A 253 -3.84 5.90 29.41
CA CYS A 253 -2.62 5.69 28.65
C CYS A 253 -1.64 6.87 28.78
N SER A 254 -0.35 6.57 28.68
CA SER A 254 0.70 7.57 28.81
C SER A 254 0.68 8.59 27.66
N GLN A 255 1.21 9.79 27.90
CA GLN A 255 1.39 10.81 26.86
C GLN A 255 2.21 10.31 25.66
N ARG A 256 3.23 9.49 25.91
CA ARG A 256 4.04 8.86 24.86
C ARG A 256 3.18 7.97 23.96
N GLU A 257 2.38 7.10 24.55
CA GLU A 257 1.51 6.18 23.81
C GLU A 257 0.42 6.91 23.02
N LEU A 258 -0.18 7.96 23.61
CA LEU A 258 -1.17 8.78 22.90
C LEU A 258 -0.56 9.51 21.69
N LYS A 259 0.65 10.06 21.85
CA LYS A 259 1.39 10.68 20.73
C LYS A 259 1.70 9.67 19.63
N HIS A 260 2.17 8.47 19.99
CA HIS A 260 2.40 7.38 19.03
C HIS A 260 1.16 7.07 18.21
N ARG A 261 0.02 6.80 18.86
CA ARG A 261 -1.22 6.48 18.16
C ARG A 261 -1.69 7.62 17.25
N LEU A 262 -1.48 8.87 17.65
CA LEU A 262 -1.77 10.03 16.80
C LEU A 262 -0.82 10.11 15.59
N TYR A 263 0.47 9.78 15.73
CA TYR A 263 1.39 9.70 14.59
C TYR A 263 0.98 8.60 13.61
N VAL A 264 0.56 7.44 14.10
CA VAL A 264 0.01 6.37 13.27
C VAL A 264 -1.23 6.85 12.51
N LEU A 265 -2.17 7.50 13.19
CA LEU A 265 -3.37 8.07 12.55
C LEU A 265 -3.00 9.13 11.49
N LEU A 266 -2.06 10.03 11.81
CA LEU A 266 -1.53 11.04 10.89
C LEU A 266 -0.96 10.37 9.63
N SER A 267 -0.09 9.37 9.79
CA SER A 267 0.53 8.65 8.67
C SER A 267 -0.48 7.88 7.82
N MET A 268 -1.49 7.27 8.43
CA MET A 268 -2.55 6.60 7.66
C MET A 268 -3.37 7.61 6.83
N LEU A 269 -3.66 8.80 7.40
CA LEU A 269 -4.36 9.86 6.68
C LEU A 269 -3.54 10.41 5.52
N GLU A 270 -2.23 10.61 5.71
CA GLU A 270 -1.31 10.96 4.62
C GLU A 270 -1.37 9.94 3.49
N MET A 271 -1.34 8.64 3.81
CA MET A 271 -1.43 7.58 2.80
C MET A 271 -2.76 7.62 2.03
N LYS A 272 -3.88 7.88 2.72
CA LYS A 272 -5.20 8.03 2.09
C LYS A 272 -5.32 9.27 1.20
N ILE A 273 -4.77 10.40 1.63
CA ILE A 273 -4.87 11.68 0.92
C ILE A 273 -3.92 11.67 -0.28
N PHE A 274 -2.68 11.23 -0.09
CA PHE A 274 -1.64 11.43 -1.08
C PHE A 274 -1.30 10.19 -1.88
N TYR A 275 -1.63 8.97 -1.46
CA TYR A 275 -1.06 7.76 -2.07
C TYR A 275 -2.03 6.75 -2.69
N ASP A 276 -3.31 6.67 -2.28
CA ASP A 276 -4.38 5.78 -2.81
C ASP A 276 -3.86 4.46 -3.44
N TYR A 277 -2.92 3.81 -2.76
CA TYR A 277 -2.12 2.72 -3.31
C TYR A 277 -2.88 1.39 -3.20
N ARG A 278 -3.03 0.67 -4.32
CA ARG A 278 -3.83 -0.57 -4.40
C ARG A 278 -3.03 -1.73 -4.98
N PRO A 279 -2.08 -2.31 -4.21
CA PRO A 279 -1.24 -3.39 -4.71
C PRO A 279 -2.00 -4.71 -4.91
N LEU A 280 -3.17 -4.89 -4.30
CA LEU A 280 -3.92 -6.14 -4.34
C LEU A 280 -5.30 -5.94 -4.96
N LYS A 281 -5.62 -6.72 -6.00
CA LYS A 281 -6.91 -6.69 -6.74
C LYS A 281 -8.10 -7.09 -5.86
N PHE A 282 -7.85 -7.96 -4.88
CA PHE A 282 -8.84 -8.43 -3.91
C PHE A 282 -8.84 -7.59 -2.62
N GLY A 283 -7.98 -6.57 -2.51
CA GLY A 283 -8.00 -5.63 -1.40
C GLY A 283 -9.31 -4.85 -1.42
N LYS A 284 -10.10 -4.96 -0.36
CA LYS A 284 -11.24 -4.08 -0.15
C LYS A 284 -10.71 -2.79 0.46
N SER A 285 -11.04 -1.64 -0.09
CA SER A 285 -10.88 -0.38 0.65
C SER A 285 -12.12 -0.20 1.55
N PRO A 286 -11.99 0.33 2.77
CA PRO A 286 -13.13 0.73 3.58
C PRO A 286 -13.94 1.73 2.76
N ASP A 287 -15.26 1.59 2.79
CA ASP A 287 -16.18 2.54 2.18
C ASP A 287 -16.28 3.80 3.04
N GLU A 288 -15.15 4.50 3.16
CA GLU A 288 -15.03 5.75 3.89
C GLU A 288 -14.61 6.84 2.90
N SER A 289 -15.57 7.74 2.63
CA SER A 289 -15.38 8.89 1.75
C SER A 289 -14.53 9.96 2.43
N TYR A 290 -13.97 10.90 1.65
CA TYR A 290 -13.27 12.04 2.26
C TYR A 290 -14.21 12.89 3.11
N GLN A 291 -15.50 12.92 2.76
CA GLN A 291 -16.53 13.56 3.58
C GLN A 291 -16.71 12.87 4.94
N ASP A 292 -16.79 11.53 4.95
CA ASP A 292 -16.94 10.77 6.20
C ASP A 292 -15.73 10.96 7.12
N ILE A 293 -14.52 10.97 6.56
CA ILE A 293 -13.28 11.23 7.31
C ILE A 293 -13.33 12.64 7.91
N TYR A 294 -13.68 13.65 7.09
CA TYR A 294 -13.75 15.03 7.55
C TYR A 294 -14.72 15.21 8.70
N LEU A 295 -15.94 14.68 8.55
CA LEU A 295 -16.97 14.75 9.59
C LEU A 295 -16.59 13.98 10.85
N SER A 296 -15.84 12.88 10.72
CA SER A 296 -15.46 12.04 11.86
C SER A 296 -14.29 12.62 12.65
N LEU A 297 -13.39 13.37 12.00
CA LEU A 297 -12.15 13.84 12.61
C LEU A 297 -12.11 15.35 12.84
N PHE A 298 -12.67 16.16 11.94
CA PHE A 298 -12.45 17.61 11.92
C PHE A 298 -13.70 18.44 12.20
N ASP A 299 -14.89 17.85 12.11
CA ASP A 299 -16.14 18.54 12.44
C ASP A 299 -16.37 18.68 13.95
N TRP A 300 -17.24 19.61 14.32
CA TRP A 300 -17.62 19.89 15.70
C TRP A 300 -19.01 19.34 15.98
N SER A 301 -19.17 18.65 17.10
CA SER A 301 -20.49 18.16 17.53
C SER A 301 -21.49 19.30 17.77
N THR A 302 -21.02 20.48 18.16
CA THR A 302 -21.84 21.69 18.33
C THR A 302 -21.03 22.95 17.99
N PRO A 303 -21.68 24.09 17.66
CA PRO A 303 -21.00 25.35 17.40
C PRO A 303 -20.16 25.92 18.55
N HIS A 304 -20.23 25.33 19.74
CA HIS A 304 -19.58 25.83 20.96
C HIS A 304 -18.61 24.82 21.58
N LYS A 305 -18.40 23.66 20.94
CA LYS A 305 -17.52 22.61 21.45
C LYS A 305 -16.69 22.04 20.31
N ASP A 306 -15.40 22.34 20.34
CA ASP A 306 -14.44 21.72 19.44
C ASP A 306 -14.04 20.35 20.00
N ASP A 307 -14.78 19.31 19.61
CA ASP A 307 -14.41 17.92 19.84
C ASP A 307 -13.86 17.22 18.59
N SER A 308 -13.36 18.02 17.65
CA SER A 308 -12.51 17.53 16.57
C SER A 308 -11.21 16.95 17.13
N ILE A 309 -10.44 16.26 16.29
CA ILE A 309 -9.10 15.78 16.62
C ILE A 309 -8.17 16.92 17.05
N ILE A 310 -8.32 18.11 16.47
CA ILE A 310 -7.48 19.27 16.77
C ILE A 310 -7.84 19.82 18.16
N GLY A 311 -9.13 19.96 18.46
CA GLY A 311 -9.63 20.35 19.78
C GLY A 311 -9.23 19.32 20.85
N TRP A 312 -9.38 18.03 20.52
CA TRP A 312 -8.99 16.93 21.39
C TRP A 312 -7.47 16.92 21.69
N ILE A 313 -6.62 17.14 20.68
CA ILE A 313 -5.17 17.29 20.86
C ILE A 313 -4.87 18.48 21.79
N SER A 314 -5.59 19.60 21.63
CA SER A 314 -5.47 20.78 22.49
C SER A 314 -5.72 20.47 23.96
N ASP A 315 -6.74 19.66 24.24
CA ASP A 315 -7.19 19.36 25.60
C ASP A 315 -6.34 18.28 26.30
N TYR A 316 -5.81 17.30 25.55
CA TYR A 316 -5.27 16.07 26.15
C TYR A 316 -3.79 15.80 25.87
N ILE A 317 -3.13 16.54 24.97
CA ILE A 317 -1.74 16.27 24.57
C ILE A 317 -0.79 17.37 25.05
N GLU A 318 0.27 16.95 25.75
CA GLU A 318 1.39 17.80 26.15
C GLU A 318 2.35 18.04 24.97
N ASP A 319 3.04 19.19 24.90
CA ASP A 319 3.95 19.55 23.79
C ASP A 319 3.36 19.31 22.39
N ARG A 320 2.10 19.71 22.22
CA ARG A 320 1.26 19.38 21.06
C ARG A 320 1.53 20.19 19.79
N ASP A 321 2.34 21.24 19.84
CA ASP A 321 2.46 22.22 18.76
C ASP A 321 2.82 21.59 17.41
N TYR A 322 3.71 20.59 17.42
CA TYR A 322 4.10 19.86 16.21
C TYR A 322 2.91 19.10 15.64
N ILE A 323 2.36 18.14 16.40
CA ILE A 323 1.32 17.24 15.91
C ILE A 323 0.03 17.97 15.55
N GLN A 324 -0.32 19.02 16.31
CA GLN A 324 -1.48 19.85 16.02
C GLN A 324 -1.33 20.58 14.68
N ARG A 325 -0.13 21.11 14.38
CA ARG A 325 0.16 21.74 13.09
C ARG A 325 0.05 20.76 11.92
N GLU A 326 0.56 19.53 12.08
CA GLU A 326 0.45 18.51 11.03
C GLU A 326 -1.03 18.15 10.77
N PHE A 327 -1.86 18.02 11.80
CA PHE A 327 -3.31 17.80 11.62
C PHE A 327 -4.04 18.99 10.99
N TYR A 328 -3.63 20.24 11.27
CA TYR A 328 -4.15 21.40 10.54
C TYR A 328 -3.83 21.31 9.04
N GLN A 329 -2.59 20.97 8.68
CA GLN A 329 -2.20 20.82 7.27
C GLN A 329 -2.96 19.69 6.58
N LEU A 330 -3.13 18.54 7.25
CA LEU A 330 -3.93 17.44 6.70
C LEU A 330 -5.39 17.80 6.53
N ARG A 331 -5.97 18.60 7.43
CA ARG A 331 -7.34 19.11 7.27
C ARG A 331 -7.47 19.89 5.96
N ASP A 332 -6.57 20.84 5.72
CA ASP A 332 -6.60 21.68 4.51
C ASP A 332 -6.45 20.82 3.23
N HIS A 333 -5.60 19.79 3.27
CA HIS A 333 -5.49 18.83 2.16
C HIS A 333 -6.72 17.93 1.99
N LEU A 334 -7.36 17.54 3.09
CA LEU A 334 -8.58 16.75 3.08
C LEU A 334 -9.75 17.56 2.51
N GLU A 335 -9.84 18.86 2.78
CA GLU A 335 -10.83 19.76 2.20
C GLU A 335 -10.68 19.82 0.67
N LEU A 336 -9.46 19.93 0.15
CA LEU A 336 -9.21 19.83 -1.31
C LEU A 336 -9.64 18.48 -1.90
N LYS A 337 -9.46 17.39 -1.15
CA LYS A 337 -9.92 16.05 -1.59
C LYS A 337 -11.44 15.91 -1.54
N LEU A 338 -12.09 16.54 -0.57
CA LEU A 338 -13.54 16.61 -0.47
C LEU A 338 -14.14 17.39 -1.66
N GLU A 339 -13.58 18.56 -1.99
CA GLU A 339 -14.00 19.34 -3.16
C GLU A 339 -13.87 18.53 -4.45
N GLN A 340 -12.74 17.83 -4.63
CA GLN A 340 -12.53 16.92 -5.75
C GLN A 340 -13.61 15.84 -5.78
N GLU A 341 -13.88 15.17 -4.65
CA GLU A 341 -14.91 14.13 -4.55
C GLU A 341 -16.31 14.65 -4.96
N VAL A 342 -16.70 15.84 -4.48
CA VAL A 342 -17.99 16.47 -4.82
C VAL A 342 -18.07 16.81 -6.31
N MET A 343 -17.02 17.42 -6.86
CA MET A 343 -16.93 17.73 -8.29
C MET A 343 -17.10 16.47 -9.13
N TRP A 344 -16.49 15.34 -8.72
CA TRP A 344 -16.61 14.08 -9.44
C TRP A 344 -18.00 13.46 -9.35
N LYS A 345 -18.67 13.52 -8.19
CA LYS A 345 -20.05 13.06 -8.07
C LYS A 345 -20.97 13.81 -9.04
N TYR A 346 -20.76 15.13 -9.22
CA TYR A 346 -21.50 15.94 -10.18
C TYR A 346 -21.20 15.62 -11.65
N LEU A 347 -19.93 15.38 -12.01
CA LEU A 347 -19.56 15.07 -13.41
C LEU A 347 -20.00 13.68 -13.89
N ARG A 348 -20.38 12.78 -12.97
CA ARG A 348 -20.87 11.42 -13.27
C ARG A 348 -22.41 11.30 -13.31
N THR A 349 -23.13 12.32 -12.86
CA THR A 349 -24.59 12.47 -13.04
C THR A 349 -24.90 13.22 -14.32
#